data_AF-A0A2E1V3Z9-F1
#
_entry.id   AF-A0A2E1V3Z9-F1
#
_cell.length_a   1.000
_cell.length_b   1.000
_cell.length_c   1.000
_cell.angle_alpha   90.00
_cell.angle_beta   90.00
_cell.angle_gamma   90.00
#
_symmetry.space_group_name_H-M   'P 1'
#
loop_
_entity.id
_entity.type
_entity.pdbx_description
1 polymer ?
#
loop_
_entity_poly.entity_id
_entity_poly.type
_entity_poly.pdbx_seq_one_letter_code
_entity_poly.pdbx_strand_id
1 'polypeptide(L)'
;MKTLILSTITASAISLCMVTSAHAVDCSRFEDRSAFFTSIGLTDSASFWDEVATECAASDWSSSDRKTVRDNIRTLTTENAYERPDRETVRDAAEAAGVEVRDARHGKRKKGSRSKRSD
;
A
#
# COMPACT_ATOMS: atom_id res chain seq x y z
N MET A 1 -0.63 35.10 -57.10
CA MET A 1 0.46 34.10 -57.07
C MET A 1 0.24 33.22 -55.84
N LYS A 2 0.44 31.92 -56.00
CA LYS A 2 0.10 30.83 -55.08
C LYS A 2 1.00 30.80 -53.83
N THR A 3 0.58 29.99 -52.85
CA THR A 3 1.39 29.20 -51.87
C THR A 3 1.97 29.97 -50.66
N LEU A 4 1.90 29.53 -49.39
CA LEU A 4 1.48 28.30 -48.71
C LEU A 4 1.13 28.61 -47.24
N ILE A 5 0.05 28.02 -46.72
CA ILE A 5 -0.20 27.90 -45.27
C ILE A 5 0.67 26.74 -44.79
N LEU A 6 1.71 27.04 -44.01
CA LEU A 6 2.56 26.03 -43.39
C LEU A 6 2.11 25.81 -41.94
N SER A 7 1.35 24.74 -41.75
CA SER A 7 1.05 24.14 -40.46
C SER A 7 2.37 23.83 -39.72
N THR A 8 2.59 24.44 -38.56
CA THR A 8 3.60 23.97 -37.61
C THR A 8 2.89 23.29 -36.45
N ILE A 9 3.20 22.00 -36.35
CA ILE A 9 2.63 21.04 -35.44
C ILE A 9 3.25 21.25 -34.05
N THR A 10 2.36 21.24 -33.07
CA THR A 10 2.50 21.02 -31.63
C THR A 10 3.89 20.57 -31.12
N ALA A 11 4.43 21.35 -30.19
CA ALA A 11 5.25 20.83 -29.09
C ALA A 11 4.66 21.34 -27.77
N SER A 12 3.52 20.78 -27.37
CA SER A 12 3.06 20.90 -25.99
C SER A 12 4.08 20.15 -25.14
N ALA A 13 4.99 20.90 -24.50
CA ALA A 13 5.87 20.39 -23.48
C ALA A 13 5.00 19.85 -22.34
N ILE A 14 4.72 18.55 -22.37
CA ILE A 14 4.18 17.83 -21.23
C ILE A 14 5.33 17.80 -20.23
N SER A 15 5.36 18.79 -19.35
CA SER A 15 6.17 18.75 -18.14
C SER A 15 5.66 17.58 -17.31
N LEU A 16 6.20 16.39 -17.55
CA LEU A 16 6.10 15.28 -16.62
C LEU A 16 6.88 15.70 -15.37
N CYS A 17 6.22 16.44 -14.47
CA CYS A 17 6.62 16.44 -13.08
C CYS A 17 6.49 15.00 -12.61
N MET A 18 7.61 14.27 -12.61
CA MET A 18 7.71 13.02 -11.89
C MET A 18 7.46 13.34 -10.42
N VAL A 19 6.22 13.20 -9.98
CA VAL A 19 5.90 13.14 -8.55
C VAL A 19 6.36 11.76 -8.09
N THR A 20 7.68 11.59 -7.94
CA THR A 20 8.22 10.59 -7.03
C THR A 20 7.98 11.15 -5.64
N SER A 21 6.72 11.09 -5.18
CA SER A 21 6.46 11.26 -3.77
C SER A 21 7.01 10.02 -3.08
N ALA A 22 8.31 10.07 -2.78
CA ALA A 22 8.91 9.40 -1.64
C ALA A 22 8.17 9.92 -0.41
N HIS A 23 6.93 9.48 -0.23
CA HIS A 23 6.19 9.77 0.99
C HIS A 23 6.98 9.04 2.08
N ALA A 24 7.64 9.84 2.92
CA ALA A 24 8.21 9.44 4.19
C ALA A 24 7.30 8.42 4.86
N VAL A 25 7.89 7.37 5.41
CA VAL A 25 7.14 6.37 6.15
C VAL A 25 6.73 7.01 7.47
N ASP A 26 5.43 7.19 7.65
CA ASP A 26 4.89 7.70 8.89
C ASP A 26 4.80 6.56 9.91
N CYS A 27 5.64 6.60 10.95
CA CYS A 27 5.68 5.56 11.98
C CYS A 27 4.33 5.42 12.72
N SER A 28 3.51 6.47 12.77
CA SER A 28 2.18 6.41 13.37
C SER A 28 1.26 5.40 12.67
N ARG A 29 1.52 5.08 11.38
CA ARG A 29 0.77 4.04 10.68
C ARG A 29 1.00 2.63 11.24
N PHE A 30 2.14 2.39 11.86
CA PHE A 30 2.42 1.11 12.52
C PHE A 30 1.71 1.05 13.88
N GLU A 31 1.66 2.17 14.60
CA GLU A 31 0.86 2.31 15.83
C GLU A 31 -0.63 2.11 15.55
N ASP A 32 -1.18 2.77 14.52
CA ASP A 32 -2.58 2.59 14.08
C ASP A 32 -2.89 1.13 13.76
N ARG A 33 -1.91 0.42 13.20
CA ARG A 33 -2.06 -0.98 12.84
C ARG A 33 -2.04 -1.88 14.07
N SER A 34 -1.16 -1.61 15.03
CA SER A 34 -1.17 -2.26 16.35
C SER A 34 -2.50 -2.04 17.07
N ALA A 35 -2.99 -0.79 17.08
CA ALA A 35 -4.27 -0.42 17.69
C ALA A 35 -5.45 -1.14 17.01
N PHE A 36 -5.43 -1.26 15.68
CA PHE A 36 -6.43 -2.05 14.95
C PHE A 36 -6.42 -3.51 15.40
N PHE A 37 -5.27 -4.18 15.41
CA PHE A 37 -5.19 -5.59 15.82
C PHE A 37 -5.55 -5.80 17.29
N THR A 38 -5.22 -4.84 18.15
CA THR A 38 -5.66 -4.80 19.55
C THR A 38 -7.19 -4.73 19.64
N SER A 39 -7.83 -3.86 18.85
CA SER A 39 -9.29 -3.67 18.87
C SER A 39 -10.08 -4.92 18.45
N ILE A 40 -9.47 -5.82 17.66
CA ILE A 40 -10.08 -7.07 17.20
C ILE A 40 -9.56 -8.31 17.94
N GLY A 41 -8.75 -8.13 18.99
CA GLY A 41 -8.27 -9.22 19.85
C GLY A 41 -7.17 -10.10 19.24
N LEU A 42 -6.50 -9.66 18.17
CA LEU A 42 -5.36 -10.38 17.59
C LEU A 42 -4.04 -9.90 18.22
N THR A 43 -3.79 -10.31 19.46
CA THR A 43 -2.69 -9.83 20.30
C THR A 43 -1.31 -10.04 19.68
N ASP A 44 -1.04 -11.20 19.08
CA ASP A 44 0.27 -11.48 18.46
C ASP A 44 0.56 -10.52 17.30
N SER A 45 -0.48 -10.20 16.52
CA SER A 45 -0.38 -9.21 15.45
C SER A 45 -0.22 -7.80 16.01
N ALA A 46 -0.92 -7.46 17.08
CA ALA A 46 -0.77 -6.16 17.73
C ALA A 46 0.66 -5.96 18.24
N SER A 47 1.20 -6.92 19.00
CA SER A 47 2.58 -6.89 19.52
C SER A 47 3.61 -6.75 18.42
N PHE A 48 3.47 -7.49 17.31
CA PHE A 48 4.38 -7.36 16.18
C PHE A 48 4.35 -5.95 15.57
N TRP A 49 3.17 -5.35 15.38
CA TRP A 49 3.08 -4.01 14.80
C TRP A 49 3.52 -2.91 15.77
N ASP A 50 3.40 -3.14 17.08
CA ASP A 50 3.95 -2.27 18.13
C ASP A 50 5.49 -2.28 18.12
N GLU A 51 6.10 -3.45 17.94
CA GLU A 51 7.55 -3.58 17.79
C GLU A 51 8.05 -2.88 16.52
N VAL A 52 7.33 -3.04 15.40
CA VAL A 52 7.63 -2.30 14.15
C VAL A 52 7.53 -0.79 14.36
N ALA A 53 6.56 -0.29 15.13
CA ALA A 53 6.45 1.13 15.46
C ALA A 53 7.63 1.62 16.30
N THR A 54 8.01 0.83 17.32
CA THR A 54 9.17 1.09 18.19
C THR A 54 10.45 1.17 17.38
N GLU A 55 10.70 0.20 16.50
CA GLU A 55 11.89 0.17 15.65
C GLU A 55 11.89 1.30 14.60
N CYS A 56 10.72 1.63 14.04
CA CYS A 56 10.58 2.76 13.12
C CYS A 56 11.02 4.08 13.76
N ALA A 57 10.62 4.31 15.02
CA ALA A 57 11.00 5.50 15.78
C ALA A 57 12.48 5.47 16.21
N ALA A 58 12.98 4.32 16.67
CA ALA A 58 14.36 4.17 17.13
C ALA A 58 15.39 4.34 16.00
N SER A 59 15.09 3.81 14.80
CA SER A 59 15.99 3.81 13.65
C SER A 59 15.67 4.90 12.61
N ASP A 60 14.81 5.86 12.94
CA ASP A 60 14.37 6.96 12.07
C ASP A 60 14.01 6.51 10.64
N TRP A 61 13.14 5.51 10.53
CA TRP A 61 12.67 5.01 9.23
C TRP A 61 11.84 6.05 8.47
N SER A 62 11.42 7.11 9.14
CA SER A 62 10.70 8.24 8.51
C SER A 62 11.53 8.91 7.42
N SER A 63 12.85 8.94 7.59
CA SER A 63 13.83 9.46 6.64
C SER A 63 14.23 8.44 5.56
N SER A 64 13.84 7.17 5.71
CA SER A 64 14.20 6.08 4.80
C SER A 64 13.24 5.97 3.61
N ASP A 65 13.73 5.40 2.51
CA ASP A 65 12.86 5.06 1.39
C ASP A 65 11.98 3.83 1.70
N ARG A 66 10.86 3.72 0.97
CA ARG A 66 9.87 2.66 1.22
C ARG A 66 10.40 1.24 1.00
N LYS A 67 11.40 1.05 0.14
CA LYS A 67 11.98 -0.28 -0.10
C LYS A 67 12.76 -0.69 1.15
N THR A 68 13.59 0.20 1.67
CA THR A 68 14.35 -0.01 2.91
C THR A 68 13.42 -0.35 4.07
N VAL A 69 12.37 0.45 4.29
CA VAL A 69 11.38 0.15 5.35
C VAL A 69 10.72 -1.22 5.17
N ARG A 70 10.30 -1.57 3.95
CA ARG A 70 9.70 -2.87 3.68
C ARG A 70 10.68 -4.01 3.97
N ASP A 71 11.94 -3.85 3.60
CA ASP A 71 12.96 -4.87 3.82
C ASP A 71 13.25 -5.02 5.32
N ASN A 72 13.26 -3.93 6.10
CA ASN A 72 13.37 -3.99 7.56
C ASN A 72 12.17 -4.70 8.20
N ILE A 73 10.93 -4.41 7.78
CA ILE A 73 9.73 -5.12 8.27
C ILE A 73 9.82 -6.64 7.98
N ARG A 74 10.38 -7.03 6.83
CA ARG A 74 10.60 -8.45 6.50
C ARG A 74 11.63 -9.10 7.42
N THR A 75 12.69 -8.38 7.76
CA THR A 75 13.68 -8.83 8.75
C THR A 75 13.01 -9.07 10.09
N LEU A 76 12.27 -8.09 10.63
CA LEU A 76 11.53 -8.24 11.88
C LEU A 76 10.51 -9.37 11.84
N THR A 77 9.83 -9.58 10.71
CA THR A 77 8.90 -10.71 10.53
C THR A 77 9.62 -12.05 10.72
N THR A 78 10.83 -12.16 10.19
CA THR A 78 11.64 -13.39 10.27
C THR A 78 12.22 -13.58 11.66
N GLU A 79 12.77 -12.52 12.26
CA GLU A 79 13.39 -12.54 13.59
C GLU A 79 12.38 -12.88 14.69
N ASN A 80 11.16 -12.33 14.59
CA ASN A 80 10.09 -12.59 15.54
C ASN A 80 9.27 -13.85 15.22
N ALA A 81 9.64 -14.60 14.17
CA ALA A 81 8.86 -15.72 13.66
C ALA A 81 7.35 -15.39 13.51
N TYR A 82 7.06 -14.17 13.08
CA TYR A 82 5.70 -13.66 13.01
C TYR A 82 4.95 -14.28 11.83
N GLU A 83 3.95 -15.10 12.14
CA GLU A 83 3.02 -15.61 11.15
C GLU A 83 1.86 -14.62 10.99
N ARG A 84 1.73 -14.07 9.78
CA ARG A 84 0.69 -13.10 9.50
C ARG A 84 -0.67 -13.81 9.42
N PRO A 85 -1.71 -13.35 10.15
CA PRO A 85 -3.03 -13.96 10.08
C PRO A 85 -3.66 -13.82 8.69
N ASP A 86 -4.40 -14.86 8.31
CA ASP A 86 -5.17 -14.87 7.07
C ASP A 86 -6.23 -13.77 7.06
N ARG A 87 -6.61 -13.32 5.86
CA ARG A 87 -7.63 -12.28 5.70
C ARG A 87 -8.97 -12.69 6.32
N GLU A 88 -9.31 -13.97 6.25
CA GLU A 88 -10.52 -14.51 6.85
C GLU A 88 -10.48 -14.39 8.38
N THR A 89 -9.40 -14.84 9.03
CA THR A 89 -9.19 -14.68 10.47
C THR A 89 -9.33 -13.23 10.92
N VAL A 90 -8.74 -12.28 10.18
CA VAL A 90 -8.85 -10.85 10.51
C VAL A 90 -10.28 -10.34 10.36
N ARG A 91 -11.01 -10.79 9.32
CA ARG A 91 -12.40 -10.39 9.09
C ARG A 91 -13.31 -10.94 10.19
N ASP A 92 -13.16 -12.22 10.51
CA ASP A 92 -14.00 -12.91 11.49
C ASP A 92 -13.75 -12.35 12.90
N ALA A 93 -12.49 -12.05 13.24
CA ALA A 93 -12.14 -11.38 14.49
C ALA A 93 -12.74 -9.96 14.57
N ALA A 94 -12.70 -9.21 13.47
CA ALA A 94 -13.29 -7.88 13.45
C ALA A 94 -14.82 -7.89 13.51
N GLU A 95 -15.48 -8.84 12.84
CA GLU A 95 -16.92 -9.05 12.95
C GLU A 95 -17.32 -9.42 14.38
N ALA A 96 -16.58 -10.33 15.02
CA ALA A 96 -16.79 -10.69 16.42
C ALA A 96 -16.60 -9.49 17.38
N ALA A 97 -15.68 -8.58 17.06
CA ALA A 97 -15.44 -7.35 17.82
C ALA A 97 -16.40 -6.20 17.48
N GLY A 98 -17.30 -6.36 16.50
CA GLY A 98 -18.17 -5.28 16.02
C GLY A 98 -17.43 -4.15 15.29
N VAL A 99 -16.22 -4.41 14.78
CA VAL A 99 -15.39 -3.46 14.05
C VAL A 99 -15.63 -3.63 12.55
N GLU A 100 -16.12 -2.57 11.88
CA GLU A 100 -16.33 -2.60 10.43
C GLU A 100 -14.99 -2.61 9.68
N VAL A 101 -14.60 -3.78 9.16
CA VAL A 101 -13.51 -3.86 8.17
C VAL A 101 -14.08 -3.51 6.82
N ARG A 102 -13.75 -2.32 6.34
CA ARG A 102 -14.16 -1.87 5.01
C ARG A 102 -13.67 -2.86 3.95
N ASP A 103 -14.61 -3.52 3.28
CA ASP A 103 -14.25 -4.39 2.17
C ASP A 103 -13.53 -3.58 1.10
N ALA A 104 -12.34 -4.05 0.74
CA ALA A 104 -11.65 -3.56 -0.44
C ALA A 104 -12.57 -3.87 -1.62
N ARG A 105 -13.28 -2.86 -2.12
CA ARG A 105 -14.16 -2.96 -3.29
C ARG A 105 -13.35 -3.57 -4.42
N HIS A 106 -13.48 -4.89 -4.59
CA HIS A 106 -12.91 -5.61 -5.69
C HIS A 106 -13.75 -5.19 -6.89
N GLY A 107 -13.31 -4.11 -7.56
CA GLY A 107 -13.92 -3.65 -8.80
C GLY A 107 -13.95 -4.82 -9.75
N LYS A 108 -15.13 -5.41 -9.93
CA LYS A 108 -15.40 -6.52 -10.83
C LYS A 108 -14.98 -6.07 -12.22
N ARG A 109 -13.73 -6.32 -12.62
CA ARG A 109 -13.27 -6.05 -13.99
C ARG A 109 -14.08 -6.98 -14.87
N LYS A 110 -15.13 -6.42 -15.48
CA LYS A 110 -15.97 -7.09 -16.47
C LYS A 110 -15.02 -7.63 -17.54
N LYS A 111 -14.90 -8.96 -17.59
CA LYS A 111 -14.07 -9.70 -18.54
C LYS A 111 -14.57 -9.33 -19.94
N GLY A 112 -13.95 -8.32 -20.55
CA GLY A 112 -14.17 -7.97 -21.94
C GLY A 112 -13.80 -9.18 -22.77
N SER A 113 -14.79 -9.84 -23.34
CA SER A 113 -14.64 -10.88 -24.33
C SER A 113 -13.72 -10.37 -25.43
N ARG A 114 -12.48 -10.83 -25.45
CA ARG A 114 -11.58 -10.68 -26.59
C ARG A 114 -12.13 -11.59 -27.67
N SER A 115 -13.06 -11.07 -28.47
CA SER A 115 -13.52 -11.75 -29.69
C SER A 115 -12.31 -12.01 -30.57
N LYS A 116 -12.12 -13.30 -30.81
CA LYS A 116 -11.25 -13.90 -31.81
C LYS A 116 -11.59 -13.25 -33.15
N ARG A 117 -10.71 -12.37 -33.66
CA ARG A 117 -10.70 -12.03 -35.10
C ARG A 117 -9.73 -13.00 -35.76
N SER A 118 -10.31 -14.01 -36.37
CA SER A 118 -9.70 -14.70 -37.50
C SER A 118 -10.07 -13.90 -38.74
N ASP A 119 -9.08 -13.33 -39.40
CA ASP A 119 -8.98 -13.11 -40.84
C ASP A 119 -7.51 -12.81 -41.15
#